data_AF-A0A1S3DS90-F1
#
_entry.id   AF-A0A1S3DS90-F1
#
_cell.length_a   1.000
_cell.length_b   1.000
_cell.length_c   1.000
_cell.angle_alpha   90.00
_cell.angle_beta   90.00
_cell.angle_gamma   90.00
#
_symmetry.space_group_name_H-M   'P 1'
#
loop_
_entity.id
_entity.type
_entity.pdbx_description
1 polymer ?
#
loop_
_entity_poly.entity_id
_entity_poly.type
_entity_poly.pdbx_seq_one_letter_code
_entity_poly.pdbx_strand_id
1 'polypeptide(L)'
;MMYYVSGISLITDEMTRYHCFLQLKNDIIEGRIQCNLDDAVVLASYCMQAEFGNYNSERHTLEYLKDFALFPKDLVENGHNGLLERLTDAVIQQHSALVGLSQGTAEEYYILAAQQLDGYGQETFLVKDEHGLETILGVTLKGIIVSGTNSSKFYKWAEIANVLNHKKNFGIETSNADDHIVNFVFPDVESAKYVFRMCVHQHTFYMTYEATEEDNEGEAQNPRSSSGGNGRLFQNIDTALLSSREELDEV
;
A
#
# COMPACT_ATOMS: atom_id res chain seq x y z
N MET A 1 7.28 3.42 -4.47
CA MET A 1 7.60 4.14 -3.20
C MET A 1 8.09 3.08 -2.22
N MET A 2 9.19 3.28 -1.49
CA MET A 2 9.84 2.18 -0.74
C MET A 2 9.27 1.93 0.67
N TYR A 3 8.46 2.82 1.23
CA TYR A 3 7.88 2.67 2.58
C TYR A 3 6.53 3.38 2.68
N TYR A 4 5.51 2.70 3.20
CA TYR A 4 4.24 3.32 3.57
C TYR A 4 4.34 3.82 5.01
N VAL A 5 3.85 5.03 5.25
CA VAL A 5 3.98 5.69 6.55
C VAL A 5 2.80 5.25 7.42
N SER A 6 3.08 4.54 8.51
CA SER A 6 2.05 4.02 9.45
C SER A 6 1.42 5.09 10.36
N GLY A 7 1.68 6.39 10.12
CA GLY A 7 1.05 7.48 10.86
C GLY A 7 1.42 8.87 10.33
N ILE A 8 0.43 9.71 10.04
CA ILE A 8 0.61 11.07 9.48
C ILE A 8 1.47 11.97 10.37
N SER A 9 1.55 11.71 11.68
CA SER A 9 2.42 12.43 12.60
C SER A 9 3.91 12.38 12.22
N LEU A 10 4.31 11.49 11.32
CA LEU A 10 5.67 11.40 10.78
C LEU A 10 5.89 12.29 9.54
N ILE A 11 4.82 12.78 8.90
CA ILE A 11 4.87 13.64 7.70
C ILE A 11 4.71 15.11 8.13
N THR A 12 5.77 15.67 8.71
CA THR A 12 5.75 17.06 9.20
C THR A 12 6.02 18.10 8.12
N ASP A 13 6.61 17.68 7.00
CA ASP A 13 6.98 18.55 5.88
C ASP A 13 5.83 18.66 4.87
N GLU A 14 5.44 19.91 4.55
CA GLU A 14 4.30 20.21 3.69
C GLU A 14 4.47 19.69 2.26
N MET A 15 5.68 19.78 1.70
CA MET A 15 5.96 19.27 0.35
C MET A 15 5.84 17.75 0.31
N THR A 16 6.39 17.06 1.31
CA THR A 16 6.29 15.60 1.43
C THR A 16 4.85 15.15 1.58
N ARG A 17 4.05 15.85 2.40
CA ARG A 17 2.62 15.56 2.55
C ARG A 17 1.86 15.73 1.24
N TYR A 18 2.08 16.83 0.53
CA TYR A 18 1.42 17.07 -0.75
C TYR A 18 1.76 15.97 -1.77
N HIS A 19 3.02 15.54 -1.87
CA HIS A 19 3.41 14.44 -2.73
C HIS A 19 2.81 13.09 -2.31
N CYS A 20 2.68 12.82 -1.00
CA CYS A 20 1.98 11.62 -0.52
C CYS A 20 0.50 11.64 -0.89
N PHE A 21 -0.18 12.78 -0.72
CA PHE A 21 -1.56 12.99 -1.14
C PHE A 21 -1.72 12.69 -2.65
N LEU A 22 -0.88 13.28 -3.50
CA LEU A 22 -0.95 13.06 -4.95
C LEU A 22 -0.70 11.61 -5.34
N GLN A 23 0.25 10.93 -4.69
CA GLN A 23 0.52 9.52 -4.94
C GLN A 23 -0.69 8.66 -4.59
N LEU A 24 -1.29 8.85 -3.41
CA LEU A 24 -2.46 8.07 -2.98
C LEU A 24 -3.68 8.35 -3.85
N LYS A 25 -3.89 9.61 -4.24
CA LYS A 25 -4.92 9.98 -5.21
C LYS A 25 -4.76 9.19 -6.51
N ASN A 26 -3.54 9.14 -7.05
CA ASN A 26 -3.26 8.37 -8.24
C ASN A 26 -3.46 6.86 -8.03
N ASP A 27 -3.03 6.32 -6.88
CA ASP A 27 -3.21 4.89 -6.56
C ASP A 27 -4.70 4.50 -6.48
N ILE A 28 -5.55 5.35 -5.91
CA ILE A 28 -7.00 5.16 -5.84
C ILE A 28 -7.64 5.27 -7.24
N ILE A 29 -7.28 6.28 -8.04
CA ILE A 29 -7.83 6.47 -9.39
C ILE A 29 -7.49 5.30 -10.31
N GLU A 30 -6.25 4.79 -10.21
CA GLU A 30 -5.78 3.62 -10.96
C GLU A 30 -6.31 2.28 -10.39
N GLY A 31 -7.09 2.30 -9.30
CA GLY A 31 -7.66 1.09 -8.70
C GLY A 31 -6.65 0.21 -7.94
N ARG A 32 -5.45 0.72 -7.65
CA ARG A 32 -4.43 0.01 -6.85
C ARG A 32 -4.82 -0.05 -5.38
N ILE A 33 -5.49 0.99 -4.88
CA ILE A 33 -6.14 1.01 -3.57
C ILE A 33 -7.64 0.95 -3.82
N GLN A 34 -8.31 -0.04 -3.22
CA GLN A 34 -9.75 -0.24 -3.43
C GLN A 34 -10.53 0.64 -2.46
N CYS A 35 -11.55 1.31 -2.96
CA CYS A 35 -12.46 2.10 -2.15
C CYS A 35 -13.91 1.76 -2.51
N ASN A 36 -14.79 1.77 -1.52
CA ASN A 36 -16.22 1.65 -1.79
C ASN A 36 -16.80 3.01 -2.23
N LEU A 37 -18.10 3.04 -2.55
CA LEU A 37 -18.75 4.26 -3.04
C LEU A 37 -18.71 5.41 -2.03
N ASP A 38 -18.89 5.11 -0.75
CA ASP A 38 -18.89 6.13 0.32
C ASP A 38 -17.48 6.69 0.52
N ASP A 39 -16.47 5.82 0.53
CA ASP A 39 -15.05 6.20 0.60
C ASP A 39 -14.68 7.10 -0.59
N ALA A 40 -15.12 6.74 -1.80
CA ALA A 40 -14.83 7.50 -3.01
C ALA A 40 -15.38 8.93 -2.93
N VAL A 41 -16.59 9.11 -2.39
CA VAL A 41 -17.18 10.45 -2.18
C VAL A 41 -16.38 11.25 -1.14
N VAL A 42 -16.05 10.62 0.00
CA VAL A 42 -15.27 11.26 1.07
C VAL A 42 -13.91 11.71 0.53
N LEU A 43 -13.17 10.82 -0.12
CA LEU A 43 -11.86 11.10 -0.71
C LEU A 43 -11.94 12.21 -1.77
N ALA A 44 -12.89 12.12 -2.69
CA ALA A 44 -13.09 13.16 -3.71
C ALA A 44 -13.42 14.52 -3.08
N SER A 45 -14.19 14.56 -1.99
CA SER A 45 -14.49 15.82 -1.29
C SER A 45 -13.24 16.47 -0.65
N TYR A 46 -12.36 15.67 -0.03
CA TYR A 46 -11.08 16.15 0.49
C TYR A 46 -10.13 16.58 -0.64
N CYS A 47 -10.10 15.84 -1.75
CA CYS A 47 -9.34 16.21 -2.93
C CYS A 47 -9.79 17.56 -3.49
N MET A 48 -11.10 17.79 -3.57
CA MET A 48 -11.65 19.06 -4.04
C MET A 48 -11.25 20.22 -3.13
N GLN A 49 -11.30 20.02 -1.81
CA GLN A 49 -10.87 21.03 -0.84
C GLN A 49 -9.36 21.28 -0.89
N ALA A 50 -8.54 20.25 -1.09
CA ALA A 50 -7.09 20.36 -1.18
C ALA A 50 -6.63 21.09 -2.47
N GLU A 51 -7.23 20.77 -3.62
CA GLU A 51 -6.78 21.31 -4.92
C GLU A 51 -7.45 22.64 -5.30
N PHE A 52 -8.71 22.85 -4.90
CA PHE A 52 -9.51 24.01 -5.33
C PHE A 52 -9.90 24.95 -4.18
N GLY A 53 -9.62 24.57 -2.93
CA GLY A 53 -9.99 25.34 -1.75
C GLY A 53 -11.50 25.33 -1.48
N ASN A 54 -11.99 26.38 -0.84
CA ASN A 54 -13.38 26.47 -0.40
C ASN A 54 -14.38 26.38 -1.55
N TYR A 55 -15.49 25.70 -1.29
CA TYR A 55 -16.59 25.55 -2.23
C TYR A 55 -17.13 26.89 -2.76
N ASN A 56 -17.39 26.95 -4.07
CA ASN A 56 -18.08 28.04 -4.74
C ASN A 56 -19.14 27.47 -5.69
N SER A 57 -20.42 27.80 -5.45
CA SER A 57 -21.55 27.26 -6.19
C SER A 57 -21.62 27.64 -7.67
N GLU A 58 -20.96 28.73 -8.09
CA GLU A 58 -20.90 29.13 -9.50
C GLU A 58 -19.84 28.35 -10.27
N ARG A 59 -18.81 27.84 -9.57
CA ARG A 59 -17.67 27.14 -10.18
C ARG A 59 -17.77 25.63 -10.05
N HIS A 60 -18.09 25.14 -8.86
CA HIS A 60 -18.08 23.71 -8.53
C HIS A 60 -19.43 23.07 -8.88
N THR A 61 -19.73 23.05 -10.17
CA THR A 61 -20.93 22.44 -10.73
C THR A 61 -20.64 21.01 -11.17
N LEU A 62 -21.70 20.19 -11.31
CA LEU A 62 -21.56 18.82 -11.78
C LEU A 62 -20.90 18.72 -13.15
N GLU A 63 -21.17 19.67 -14.05
CA GLU A 63 -20.54 19.71 -15.37
C GLU A 63 -19.04 20.01 -15.29
N TYR A 64 -18.64 20.92 -14.40
CA TYR A 64 -17.23 21.25 -14.18
C TYR A 64 -16.46 20.07 -13.58
N LEU A 65 -17.06 19.34 -12.63
CA LEU A 65 -16.39 18.26 -11.93
C LEU A 65 -16.14 17.01 -12.80
N LYS A 66 -16.87 16.85 -13.92
CA LYS A 66 -16.68 15.71 -14.84
C LYS A 66 -15.32 15.68 -15.51
N ASP A 67 -14.67 16.84 -15.66
CA ASP A 67 -13.36 16.95 -16.32
C ASP A 67 -12.20 16.55 -15.39
N PHE A 68 -12.48 16.30 -14.10
CA PHE A 68 -11.46 15.95 -13.11
C PHE A 68 -11.45 14.47 -12.79
N ALA A 69 -10.25 13.91 -12.61
CA ALA A 69 -10.08 12.56 -12.14
C ALA A 69 -10.33 12.50 -10.62
N LEU A 70 -11.59 12.30 -10.24
CA LEU A 70 -12.05 12.22 -8.84
C LEU A 70 -12.33 10.80 -8.37
N PHE A 71 -12.59 9.88 -9.30
CA PHE A 71 -13.07 8.53 -9.00
C PHE A 71 -12.19 7.46 -9.65
N PRO A 72 -12.20 6.21 -9.14
CA PRO A 72 -11.53 5.07 -9.77
C PRO A 72 -11.99 4.87 -11.22
N LYS A 73 -11.05 4.53 -12.12
CA LYS A 73 -11.34 4.30 -13.54
C LYS A 73 -12.43 3.25 -13.76
N ASP A 74 -12.36 2.13 -13.05
CA ASP A 74 -13.37 1.07 -13.14
C ASP A 74 -14.77 1.57 -12.77
N LEU A 75 -14.88 2.51 -11.82
CA LEU A 75 -16.15 3.10 -11.43
C LEU A 75 -16.68 4.07 -12.49
N VAL A 76 -15.79 4.81 -13.15
CA VAL A 76 -16.14 5.71 -14.25
C VAL A 76 -16.59 4.92 -15.48
N GLU A 77 -15.89 3.83 -15.81
CA GLU A 77 -16.17 2.99 -16.98
C GLU A 77 -17.42 2.11 -16.80
N ASN A 78 -17.61 1.53 -15.62
CA ASN A 78 -18.74 0.64 -15.31
C ASN A 78 -19.92 1.37 -14.64
N GLY A 79 -19.82 2.68 -14.46
CA GLY A 79 -20.84 3.51 -13.84
C GLY A 79 -22.11 3.57 -14.69
N HIS A 80 -23.09 2.73 -14.36
CA HIS A 80 -24.39 2.73 -15.04
C HIS A 80 -25.46 3.48 -14.23
N ASN A 81 -26.59 3.80 -14.89
CA ASN A 81 -27.79 4.36 -14.25
C ASN A 81 -27.59 5.70 -13.51
N GLY A 82 -26.74 6.57 -14.06
CA GLY A 82 -26.50 7.90 -13.47
C GLY A 82 -25.72 7.85 -12.16
N LEU A 83 -24.99 6.76 -11.90
CA LEU A 83 -24.21 6.58 -10.67
C LEU A 83 -23.16 7.69 -10.51
N LEU A 84 -22.43 8.00 -11.59
CA LEU A 84 -21.37 9.00 -11.55
C LEU A 84 -21.92 10.39 -11.20
N GLU A 85 -23.06 10.77 -11.78
CA GLU A 85 -23.73 12.04 -11.45
C GLU A 85 -24.13 12.10 -9.97
N ARG A 86 -24.71 11.01 -9.44
CA ARG A 86 -25.09 10.94 -8.03
C ARG A 86 -23.89 11.05 -7.08
N LEU A 87 -22.76 10.43 -7.44
CA LEU A 87 -21.53 10.52 -6.67
C LEU A 87 -20.96 11.94 -6.74
N THR A 88 -20.93 12.56 -7.91
CA THR A 88 -20.49 13.94 -8.08
C THR A 88 -21.35 14.92 -7.29
N ASP A 89 -22.68 14.76 -7.29
CA ASP A 89 -23.59 15.56 -6.46
C ASP A 89 -23.29 15.39 -4.96
N ALA A 90 -23.03 14.16 -4.52
CA ALA A 90 -22.64 13.88 -3.14
C ALA A 90 -21.29 14.53 -2.78
N VAL A 91 -20.32 14.51 -3.70
CA VAL A 91 -19.02 15.19 -3.54
C VAL A 91 -19.21 16.69 -3.40
N ILE A 92 -20.04 17.30 -4.24
CA ILE A 92 -20.34 18.75 -4.17
C ILE A 92 -20.97 19.09 -2.82
N GLN A 93 -21.94 18.30 -2.37
CA GLN A 93 -22.59 18.48 -1.08
C GLN A 93 -21.57 18.39 0.06
N GLN A 94 -20.71 17.38 0.06
CA GLN A 94 -19.72 17.19 1.11
C GLN A 94 -18.63 18.27 1.07
N HIS A 95 -18.14 18.66 -0.11
CA HIS A 95 -17.18 19.76 -0.29
C HIS A 95 -17.72 21.07 0.25
N SER A 96 -19.01 21.35 0.07
CA SER A 96 -19.66 22.54 0.62
C SER A 96 -19.63 22.61 2.15
N ALA A 97 -19.55 21.46 2.83
CA ALA A 97 -19.43 21.38 4.28
C ALA A 97 -17.98 21.54 4.80
N LEU A 98 -16.97 21.52 3.92
CA LEU A 98 -15.55 21.64 4.26
C LEU A 98 -15.03 23.09 4.23
N VAL A 99 -15.91 24.08 4.03
CA VAL A 99 -15.51 25.50 3.96
C VAL A 99 -14.76 25.92 5.22
N GLY A 100 -13.58 26.51 5.03
CA GLY A 100 -12.69 26.93 6.11
C GLY A 100 -11.64 25.89 6.50
N LEU A 101 -11.73 24.66 5.99
CA LEU A 101 -10.67 23.67 6.12
C LEU A 101 -9.47 24.10 5.27
N SER A 102 -8.27 24.13 5.87
CA SER A 102 -7.06 24.48 5.14
C SER A 102 -6.69 23.38 4.13
N GLN A 103 -5.97 23.74 3.07
CA GLN A 103 -5.44 22.78 2.11
C GLN A 103 -4.64 21.67 2.80
N GLY A 104 -3.69 22.04 3.68
CA GLY A 104 -2.87 21.06 4.39
C GLY A 104 -3.69 20.10 5.26
N THR A 105 -4.74 20.58 5.92
CA THR A 105 -5.62 19.69 6.70
C THR A 105 -6.48 18.79 5.81
N ALA A 106 -6.91 19.27 4.64
CA ALA A 106 -7.61 18.45 3.67
C ALA A 106 -6.72 17.33 3.11
N GLU A 107 -5.44 17.63 2.81
CA GLU A 107 -4.44 16.62 2.45
C GLU A 107 -4.26 15.57 3.55
N GLU A 108 -4.14 15.99 4.82
CA GLU A 108 -4.03 15.08 5.96
C GLU A 108 -5.24 14.17 6.08
N TYR A 109 -6.45 14.71 5.99
CA TYR A 109 -7.67 13.90 6.05
C TYR A 109 -7.81 12.94 4.88
N TYR A 110 -7.38 13.35 3.68
CA TYR A 110 -7.31 12.43 2.53
C TYR A 110 -6.36 11.26 2.81
N ILE A 111 -5.16 11.54 3.30
CA ILE A 111 -4.16 10.50 3.61
C ILE A 111 -4.68 9.57 4.72
N LEU A 112 -5.34 10.11 5.77
CA LEU A 112 -5.92 9.30 6.86
C LEU A 112 -7.00 8.36 6.33
N ALA A 113 -7.89 8.88 5.49
CA ALA A 113 -8.96 8.09 4.90
C ALA A 113 -8.36 6.98 4.01
N ALA A 114 -7.39 7.32 3.15
CA ALA A 114 -6.73 6.35 2.28
C ALA A 114 -5.98 5.26 3.06
N GLN A 115 -5.39 5.59 4.22
CA GLN A 115 -4.72 4.62 5.11
C GLN A 115 -5.64 3.53 5.67
N GLN A 116 -6.96 3.78 5.74
CA GLN A 116 -7.92 2.80 6.22
C GLN A 116 -8.43 1.87 5.12
N LEU A 117 -8.05 2.11 3.86
CA LEU A 117 -8.55 1.35 2.72
C LEU A 117 -7.79 0.06 2.51
N ASP A 118 -8.49 -0.93 1.97
CA ASP A 118 -7.90 -2.19 1.54
C ASP A 118 -6.96 -1.94 0.34
N GLY A 119 -5.75 -2.48 0.45
CA GLY A 119 -4.67 -2.27 -0.52
C GLY A 119 -3.80 -1.05 -0.23
N TYR A 120 -4.12 -0.20 0.76
CA TYR A 120 -3.13 0.75 1.27
C TYR A 120 -1.93 -0.02 1.83
N GLY A 121 -0.72 0.42 1.50
CA GLY A 121 0.47 -0.32 1.95
C GLY A 121 0.89 -1.46 1.01
N GLN A 122 0.09 -1.75 -0.02
CA GLN A 122 0.27 -2.92 -0.86
C GLN A 122 0.85 -2.56 -2.22
N GLU A 123 1.97 -3.21 -2.56
CA GLU A 123 2.50 -3.18 -3.91
C GLU A 123 2.14 -4.48 -4.64
N THR A 124 1.44 -4.37 -5.77
CA THR A 124 0.89 -5.52 -6.51
C THR A 124 1.63 -5.79 -7.80
N PHE A 125 1.79 -7.08 -8.10
CA PHE A 125 2.46 -7.59 -9.30
C PHE A 125 1.60 -8.65 -9.96
N LEU A 126 1.45 -8.53 -11.28
CA LEU A 126 0.83 -9.58 -12.07
C LEU A 126 1.84 -10.70 -12.32
N VAL A 127 1.53 -11.90 -11.85
CA VAL A 127 2.37 -13.09 -11.96
C VAL A 127 1.54 -14.27 -12.47
N LYS A 128 2.21 -15.37 -12.80
CA LYS A 128 1.56 -16.65 -13.09
C LYS A 128 1.82 -17.63 -11.95
N ASP A 129 0.81 -18.36 -11.52
CA ASP A 129 0.96 -19.44 -10.55
C ASP A 129 1.59 -20.71 -11.18
N GLU A 130 1.70 -21.78 -10.39
CA GLU A 130 2.20 -23.09 -10.82
C GLU A 130 1.38 -23.73 -11.96
N HIS A 131 0.12 -23.32 -12.12
CA HIS A 131 -0.78 -23.77 -13.19
C HIS A 131 -0.76 -22.85 -14.42
N GLY A 132 0.02 -21.75 -14.38
CA GLY A 132 0.12 -20.77 -15.44
C GLY A 132 -1.03 -19.76 -15.48
N LEU A 133 -1.87 -19.71 -14.44
CA LEU A 133 -2.99 -18.79 -14.32
C LEU A 133 -2.52 -17.44 -13.81
N GLU A 134 -3.09 -16.37 -14.38
CA GLU A 134 -2.81 -15.00 -13.95
C GLU A 134 -3.29 -14.77 -12.51
N THR A 135 -2.37 -14.34 -11.67
CA THR A 135 -2.54 -14.15 -10.24
C THR A 135 -1.91 -12.82 -9.83
N ILE A 136 -2.51 -12.14 -8.86
CA ILE A 136 -1.96 -10.92 -8.30
C ILE A 136 -1.19 -11.26 -7.03
N LEU A 137 0.10 -10.97 -7.01
CA LEU A 137 0.96 -11.03 -5.83
C LEU A 137 1.03 -9.63 -5.22
N GLY A 138 0.52 -9.43 -4.01
CA GLY A 138 0.63 -8.18 -3.27
C GLY A 138 1.60 -8.31 -2.10
N VAL A 139 2.52 -7.36 -1.95
CA VAL A 139 3.44 -7.30 -0.80
C VAL A 139 3.00 -6.14 0.10
N THR A 140 2.82 -6.44 1.38
CA THR A 140 2.35 -5.49 2.41
C THR A 140 3.29 -5.48 3.61
N LEU A 141 3.16 -4.48 4.48
CA LEU A 141 3.90 -4.40 5.75
C LEU A 141 3.70 -5.63 6.65
N LYS A 142 2.57 -6.33 6.54
CA LYS A 142 2.21 -7.48 7.41
C LYS A 142 2.49 -8.84 6.78
N GLY A 143 2.74 -8.90 5.47
CA GLY A 143 2.88 -10.16 4.75
C GLY A 143 2.65 -10.04 3.26
N ILE A 144 2.52 -11.20 2.61
CA ILE A 144 2.28 -11.32 1.17
C ILE A 144 0.86 -11.85 0.93
N ILE A 145 0.08 -11.13 0.14
CA ILE A 145 -1.23 -11.58 -0.35
C ILE A 145 -1.11 -12.17 -1.75
N VAL A 146 -1.76 -13.30 -2.00
CA VAL A 146 -1.84 -13.95 -3.30
C VAL A 146 -3.32 -14.04 -3.66
N SER A 147 -3.74 -13.29 -4.67
CA SER A 147 -5.12 -13.22 -5.13
C SER A 147 -5.26 -13.79 -6.53
N GLY A 148 -5.80 -15.00 -6.62
CA GLY A 148 -6.17 -15.64 -7.89
C GLY A 148 -7.65 -15.38 -8.25
N THR A 149 -8.13 -16.02 -9.32
CA THR A 149 -9.49 -15.81 -9.84
C THR A 149 -10.61 -16.20 -8.85
N ASN A 150 -10.39 -17.23 -8.03
CA ASN A 150 -11.43 -17.82 -7.16
C ASN A 150 -11.08 -17.80 -5.67
N SER A 151 -9.87 -17.41 -5.31
CA SER A 151 -9.39 -17.47 -3.92
C SER A 151 -8.26 -16.48 -3.69
N SER A 152 -8.24 -15.89 -2.49
CA SER A 152 -7.11 -15.12 -1.99
C SER A 152 -6.53 -15.81 -0.75
N LYS A 153 -5.20 -15.83 -0.64
CA LYS A 153 -4.47 -16.37 0.50
C LYS A 153 -3.48 -15.33 1.01
N PHE A 154 -3.44 -15.13 2.31
CA PHE A 154 -2.52 -14.22 2.97
C PHE A 154 -1.45 -14.99 3.74
N TYR A 155 -0.18 -14.69 3.47
CA TYR A 155 0.99 -15.25 4.13
C TYR A 155 1.57 -14.18 5.05
N LYS A 156 1.37 -14.33 6.36
CA LYS A 156 1.95 -13.41 7.35
C LYS A 156 3.46 -13.53 7.35
N TRP A 157 4.18 -12.44 7.62
CA TRP A 157 5.63 -12.51 7.76
C TRP A 157 6.08 -13.56 8.80
N ALA A 158 5.37 -13.69 9.92
CA ALA A 158 5.61 -14.72 10.94
C ALA A 158 5.53 -16.18 10.43
N GLU A 159 4.79 -16.42 9.35
CA GLU A 159 4.55 -17.75 8.79
C GLU A 159 5.47 -18.06 7.60
N ILE A 160 6.23 -17.07 7.11
CA ILE A 160 7.14 -17.20 5.98
C ILE A 160 8.53 -17.55 6.51
N ALA A 161 9.01 -18.75 6.20
CA ALA A 161 10.36 -19.18 6.53
C ALA A 161 11.40 -18.56 5.58
N ASN A 162 11.07 -18.50 4.28
CA ASN A 162 11.97 -17.99 3.27
C ASN A 162 11.21 -17.44 2.05
N VAL A 163 11.88 -16.56 1.31
CA VAL A 163 11.48 -16.16 -0.05
C VAL A 163 12.60 -16.53 -1.00
N LEU A 164 12.24 -17.09 -2.16
CA LEU A 164 13.19 -17.63 -3.12
C LEU A 164 13.10 -16.86 -4.44
N ASN A 165 14.22 -16.67 -5.13
CA ASN A 165 14.22 -16.10 -6.48
C ASN A 165 15.22 -16.82 -7.39
N HIS A 166 14.76 -17.24 -8.56
CA HIS A 166 15.62 -17.75 -9.62
C HIS A 166 15.11 -17.30 -11.00
N LYS A 167 15.87 -16.43 -11.67
CA LYS A 167 15.46 -15.79 -12.94
C LYS A 167 14.08 -15.12 -12.78
N LYS A 168 13.05 -15.63 -13.45
CA LYS A 168 11.67 -15.12 -13.38
C LYS A 168 10.84 -15.77 -12.28
N ASN A 169 11.36 -16.82 -11.64
CA ASN A 169 10.64 -17.57 -10.63
C ASN A 169 10.82 -16.93 -9.27
N PHE A 170 9.73 -16.88 -8.51
CA PHE A 170 9.68 -16.40 -7.14
C PHE A 170 8.94 -17.43 -6.29
N GLY A 171 9.50 -17.80 -5.14
CA GLY A 171 8.94 -18.81 -4.25
C GLY A 171 8.65 -18.22 -2.86
N ILE A 172 7.57 -18.68 -2.23
CA ILE A 172 7.28 -18.41 -0.82
C ILE A 172 7.31 -19.74 -0.09
N GLU A 173 8.20 -19.88 0.89
CA GLU A 173 8.33 -21.04 1.75
C GLU A 173 7.75 -20.73 3.13
N THR A 174 6.81 -21.54 3.61
CA THR A 174 6.15 -21.34 4.92
C THR A 174 6.73 -22.23 6.02
N SER A 175 6.77 -21.73 7.25
CA SER A 175 7.35 -22.43 8.42
C SER A 175 6.53 -23.62 8.93
N ASN A 176 5.25 -23.73 8.55
CA ASN A 176 4.36 -24.77 9.05
C ASN A 176 4.51 -26.04 8.20
N ALA A 177 4.84 -27.14 8.89
CA ALA A 177 5.26 -28.43 8.33
C ALA A 177 4.32 -29.01 7.25
N ASP A 178 4.82 -28.99 6.01
CA ASP A 178 4.63 -29.92 4.89
C ASP A 178 5.18 -29.25 3.61
N ASP A 179 6.48 -28.92 3.55
CA ASP A 179 7.25 -28.41 2.38
C ASP A 179 6.44 -27.72 1.26
N HIS A 180 5.60 -26.73 1.59
CA HIS A 180 4.75 -26.10 0.58
C HIS A 180 5.41 -24.80 0.10
N ILE A 181 6.41 -24.97 -0.78
CA ILE A 181 6.95 -23.86 -1.55
C ILE A 181 5.93 -23.52 -2.64
N VAL A 182 5.32 -22.35 -2.55
CA VAL A 182 4.40 -21.85 -3.59
C VAL A 182 5.21 -21.02 -4.57
N ASN A 183 5.16 -21.38 -5.85
CA ASN A 183 5.97 -20.76 -6.89
C ASN A 183 5.14 -19.88 -7.83
N PHE A 184 5.75 -18.76 -8.23
CA PHE A 184 5.19 -17.79 -9.15
C PHE A 184 6.19 -17.44 -10.23
N VAL A 185 5.69 -17.10 -11.42
CA VAL A 185 6.50 -16.70 -12.58
C VAL A 185 6.16 -15.27 -12.96
N PHE A 186 7.16 -14.40 -12.91
CA PHE A 186 7.07 -13.01 -13.34
C PHE A 186 7.21 -12.85 -14.86
N PRO A 187 6.72 -11.73 -15.43
CA PRO A 187 6.90 -11.44 -16.86
C PRO A 187 8.37 -11.31 -17.25
N ASP A 188 9.23 -10.81 -16.36
CA ASP A 188 10.65 -10.57 -16.59
C ASP A 188 11.49 -10.80 -15.32
N VAL A 189 12.81 -10.84 -15.49
CA VAL A 189 13.77 -11.14 -14.41
C VAL A 189 13.97 -9.94 -13.48
N GLU A 190 13.83 -8.71 -13.99
CA GLU A 190 14.00 -7.49 -13.21
C GLU A 190 12.88 -7.36 -12.17
N SER A 191 11.62 -7.58 -12.58
CA SER A 191 10.45 -7.59 -11.71
C SER A 191 10.58 -8.65 -10.60
N ALA A 192 10.98 -9.88 -10.94
CA ALA A 192 11.16 -10.95 -9.95
C ALA A 192 12.23 -10.60 -8.90
N LYS A 193 13.38 -10.07 -9.35
CA LYS A 193 14.46 -9.61 -8.47
C LYS A 193 14.04 -8.43 -7.60
N TYR A 194 13.25 -7.51 -8.15
CA TYR A 194 12.73 -6.37 -7.41
C TYR A 194 11.84 -6.83 -6.26
N VAL A 195 10.84 -7.67 -6.54
CA VAL A 195 9.93 -8.20 -5.51
C VAL A 195 10.68 -8.99 -4.46
N PHE A 196 11.63 -9.83 -4.86
CA PHE A 196 12.48 -10.56 -3.92
C PHE A 196 13.19 -9.62 -2.94
N ARG A 197 13.87 -8.58 -3.44
CA ARG A 197 14.56 -7.59 -2.58
C ARG A 197 13.59 -6.85 -1.67
N MET A 198 12.42 -6.50 -2.18
CA MET A 198 11.39 -5.84 -1.40
C MET A 198 10.89 -6.74 -0.26
N CYS A 199 10.56 -8.00 -0.54
CA CYS A 199 10.17 -8.97 0.49
C CYS A 199 11.26 -9.16 1.54
N VAL A 200 12.54 -9.26 1.13
CA VAL A 200 13.66 -9.32 2.06
C VAL A 200 13.71 -8.10 2.98
N HIS A 201 13.56 -6.89 2.44
CA HIS A 201 13.55 -5.67 3.25
C HIS A 201 12.35 -5.61 4.21
N GLN A 202 11.14 -5.93 3.74
CA GLN A 202 9.93 -5.90 4.55
C GLN A 202 9.95 -6.96 5.66
N HIS A 203 10.37 -8.19 5.34
CA HIS A 203 10.54 -9.24 6.32
C HIS A 203 11.62 -8.90 7.37
N THR A 204 12.77 -8.35 6.93
CA THR A 204 13.82 -7.88 7.85
C THR A 204 13.30 -6.79 8.79
N PHE A 205 12.51 -5.86 8.27
CA PHE A 205 11.86 -4.83 9.06
C PHE A 205 10.88 -5.44 10.09
N TYR A 206 9.98 -6.32 9.66
CA TYR A 206 9.04 -7.02 10.53
C TYR A 206 9.76 -7.76 11.69
N MET A 207 10.79 -8.55 11.37
CA MET A 207 11.56 -9.30 12.38
C MET A 207 12.31 -8.40 13.36
N THR A 208 12.65 -7.17 12.96
CA THR A 208 13.41 -6.23 13.80
C THR A 208 12.50 -5.39 14.70
N TYR A 209 11.30 -5.05 14.25
CA TYR A 209 10.47 -4.03 14.90
C TYR A 209 9.08 -4.50 15.33
N GLU A 210 8.49 -5.49 14.67
CA GLU A 210 7.10 -5.92 14.91
C GLU A 210 7.02 -7.29 15.61
N ALA A 211 7.93 -8.21 15.32
CA ALA A 211 8.00 -9.50 16.04
C ALA A 211 8.23 -9.31 17.56
N THR A 212 8.96 -8.26 17.94
CA THR A 212 9.24 -7.92 19.34
C THR A 212 8.04 -7.39 20.13
N GLU A 213 7.01 -6.88 19.44
CA GLU A 213 5.80 -6.33 20.08
C GLU A 213 4.73 -7.43 20.24
N GLU A 214 4.60 -8.36 19.29
CA GLU A 214 3.68 -9.51 19.40
C GLU A 214 4.07 -10.48 20.53
N ASP A 215 5.37 -10.60 20.85
CA ASP A 215 5.84 -11.37 22.01
C ASP A 215 5.66 -10.64 23.35
N ASN A 216 5.59 -9.30 23.35
CA ASN A 216 5.51 -8.48 24.56
C ASN A 216 4.07 -8.21 25.06
N GLU A 217 3.03 -8.53 24.28
CA GLU A 217 1.65 -8.57 24.80
C GLU A 217 1.44 -9.70 25.84
N GLY A 218 2.44 -10.57 26.04
CA GLY A 218 2.48 -11.58 27.10
C GLY A 218 3.06 -11.11 28.45
N GLU A 219 3.82 -10.02 28.52
CA GLU A 219 4.51 -9.61 29.76
C GLU A 219 4.50 -8.08 29.98
N ALA A 220 3.42 -7.58 30.59
CA ALA A 220 3.41 -6.24 31.14
C ALA A 220 4.24 -6.17 32.44
N GLN A 221 5.38 -5.45 32.44
CA GLN A 221 5.72 -4.40 33.44
C GLN A 221 7.11 -3.72 33.27
N ASN A 222 7.05 -2.40 33.01
CA ASN A 222 7.93 -1.27 33.41
C ASN A 222 9.24 -0.89 32.67
N PRO A 223 9.54 0.43 32.52
CA PRO A 223 10.42 0.95 31.47
C PRO A 223 11.76 1.50 31.97
N ARG A 224 12.86 1.33 31.20
CA ARG A 224 14.04 2.22 31.25
C ARG A 224 14.76 2.34 29.90
N SER A 225 14.73 3.57 29.39
CA SER A 225 15.74 4.31 28.60
C SER A 225 16.94 3.58 28.00
N SER A 226 17.17 3.77 26.70
CA SER A 226 18.41 4.42 26.21
C SER A 226 18.35 4.75 24.73
N SER A 227 18.64 6.01 24.44
CA SER A 227 18.97 6.58 23.13
C SER A 227 20.33 6.07 22.65
N GLY A 228 20.45 5.78 21.35
CA GLY A 228 21.74 5.63 20.66
C GLY A 228 21.78 4.48 19.67
N GLY A 229 21.67 4.77 18.37
CA GLY A 229 21.86 3.71 17.38
C GLY A 229 21.79 4.04 15.89
N ASN A 230 21.51 5.28 15.45
CA ASN A 230 21.28 5.55 14.02
C ASN A 230 22.49 5.31 13.08
N GLY A 231 23.69 5.08 13.63
CA GLY A 231 24.91 4.81 12.84
C GLY A 231 25.20 3.34 12.52
N ARG A 232 24.54 2.38 13.19
CA ARG A 232 24.75 0.92 12.94
C ARG A 232 23.72 0.31 11.98
N LEU A 233 22.65 1.04 11.70
CA LEU A 233 21.51 0.60 10.87
C LEU A 233 21.88 0.31 9.41
N PHE A 234 22.73 1.14 8.80
CA PHE A 234 23.10 0.97 7.39
C PHE A 234 24.12 -0.16 7.16
N GLN A 235 24.97 -0.45 8.15
CA GLN A 235 25.97 -1.53 8.03
C GLN A 235 25.33 -2.93 8.07
N ASN A 236 24.24 -3.11 8.83
CA ASN A 236 23.61 -4.42 8.96
C ASN A 236 22.79 -4.81 7.72
N ILE A 237 22.21 -3.83 7.00
CA ILE A 237 21.52 -4.06 5.72
C ILE A 237 22.51 -4.56 4.67
N ASP A 238 23.67 -3.92 4.55
CA ASP A 238 24.72 -4.37 3.63
C ASP A 238 25.23 -5.78 3.97
N THR A 239 25.28 -6.13 5.27
CA THR A 239 25.72 -7.45 5.73
C THR A 239 24.71 -8.55 5.42
N ALA A 240 23.41 -8.29 5.58
CA ALA A 240 22.34 -9.23 5.23
C ALA A 240 22.25 -9.45 3.70
N LEU A 241 22.50 -8.41 2.90
CA LEU A 241 22.59 -8.52 1.43
C LEU A 241 23.81 -9.33 0.97
N LEU A 242 24.87 -9.38 1.78
CA LEU A 242 26.08 -10.15 1.50
C LEU A 242 25.92 -11.64 1.88
N SER A 243 25.21 -11.97 2.96
CA SER A 243 25.00 -13.38 3.35
C SER A 243 24.09 -14.14 2.38
N SER A 244 23.12 -13.46 1.75
CA SER A 244 22.25 -14.08 0.73
C SER A 244 22.93 -14.28 -0.64
N ARG A 245 24.22 -13.93 -0.75
CA ARG A 245 24.98 -13.95 -2.01
C ARG A 245 25.82 -15.22 -2.20
N GLU A 246 25.91 -16.11 -1.20
CA GLU A 246 26.87 -17.24 -1.21
C GLU A 246 26.29 -18.63 -1.57
N GLU A 247 24.99 -18.79 -1.82
CA GLU A 247 24.42 -20.15 -2.06
C GLU A 247 23.95 -20.48 -3.49
N LEU A 248 24.39 -19.78 -4.54
CA LEU A 248 23.91 -20.04 -5.92
C LEU A 248 24.96 -20.33 -6.99
N ASP A 249 26.19 -20.67 -6.61
CA ASP A 249 27.25 -21.05 -7.57
C ASP A 249 27.78 -22.50 -7.40
N GLU A 250 26.97 -23.43 -6.87
CA GLU A 250 27.26 -24.87 -7.01
C GLU A 250 26.08 -25.65 -7.62
N VAL A 251 26.36 -26.16 -8.84
CA VAL A 251 25.64 -27.14 -9.70
C VAL A 251 24.72 -26.58 -10.79
#